data_AF-A0AAI8FD44-F1
#
_entry.id   AF-A0AAI8FD44-F1
#
_cell.length_a   1.000
_cell.length_b   1.000
_cell.length_c   1.000
_cell.angle_alpha   90.00
_cell.angle_beta   90.00
_cell.angle_gamma   90.00
#
_symmetry.space_group_name_H-M   'P 1'
#
loop_
_entity.id
_entity.type
_entity.pdbx_description
1 polymer ?
#
loop_
_entity_poly.entity_id
_entity_poly.type
_entity_poly.pdbx_seq_one_letter_code
_entity_poly.pdbx_strand_id
1 'polypeptide(L)'
;MKKSAKVYYIENKAEHLSDFETTFELQPLERGFANTLGNSLRRTILSSVPSVAVFGVKIEGVEHEFSVIDKVREDVVTILNNLKKIRFSFKKEVFLQNEIQVASFDGRKVGKITGADILVNSALEIVNKDQVVANTSEVGALKFEMFLTYGRGFVDFETNKRKIQELGPALESKLGYGQIIAVDSDFSAVENVKFSSTELNSSNPIVEEKLTFSVKTDGTILAKDALAEAAKILIAHLKLVSDTANLDAEVDSFFEEVKQKEEAPKKNSADLTTLDLTVRSLNALRRAQCYKISDLLELTLEELENIKNLGKKSVEEIVEKLKEHNLELKKGE
;
A
#
# COMPACT_ATOMS: atom_id res chain seq x y z
N MET A 1 12.45 -15.52 -32.15
CA MET A 1 12.49 -14.41 -31.18
C MET A 1 13.95 -14.04 -30.94
N LYS A 2 14.38 -12.83 -31.32
CA LYS A 2 15.70 -12.32 -30.91
C LYS A 2 15.71 -12.23 -29.38
N LYS A 3 16.82 -12.61 -28.72
CA LYS A 3 17.03 -12.38 -27.28
C LYS A 3 16.68 -10.92 -27.00
N SER A 4 15.62 -10.64 -26.23
CA SER A 4 15.36 -9.27 -25.81
C SER A 4 16.56 -8.80 -25.00
N ALA A 5 17.04 -7.59 -25.27
CA ALA A 5 18.05 -6.98 -24.44
C ALA A 5 17.52 -6.93 -23.00
N LYS A 6 18.37 -7.25 -22.02
CA LYS A 6 18.01 -7.16 -20.61
C LYS A 6 17.85 -5.68 -20.30
N VAL A 7 16.63 -5.23 -19.99
CA VAL A 7 16.39 -3.85 -19.54
C VAL A 7 17.01 -3.70 -18.15
N TYR A 8 17.88 -2.71 -17.99
CA TYR A 8 18.48 -2.35 -16.73
C TYR A 8 17.64 -1.25 -16.08
N TYR A 9 17.31 -1.47 -14.82
CA TYR A 9 16.81 -0.43 -13.92
C TYR A 9 18.00 0.05 -13.10
N ILE A 10 18.37 1.32 -13.29
CA ILE A 10 19.48 1.95 -12.59
C ILE A 10 18.91 3.08 -11.76
N GLU A 11 19.04 2.96 -10.45
CA GLU A 11 18.83 4.10 -9.56
C GLU A 11 20.06 5.02 -9.68
N ASN A 12 19.86 6.22 -10.19
CA ASN A 12 20.96 7.15 -10.43
C ASN A 12 21.42 7.76 -9.11
N LYS A 13 22.35 7.08 -8.44
CA LYS A 13 22.91 7.51 -7.15
C LYS A 13 23.58 8.89 -7.19
N ALA A 14 23.97 9.38 -8.37
CA ALA A 14 24.57 10.72 -8.49
C ALA A 14 23.52 11.85 -8.43
N GLU A 15 22.26 11.55 -8.75
CA GLU A 15 21.13 12.49 -8.68
C GLU A 15 20.13 12.14 -7.56
N HIS A 16 20.51 11.22 -6.67
CA HIS A 16 19.72 10.86 -5.51
C HIS A 16 19.85 11.96 -4.44
N LEU A 17 18.86 12.86 -4.35
CA LEU A 17 18.84 13.88 -3.30
C LEU A 17 18.37 13.29 -1.95
N SER A 18 17.36 12.42 -1.97
CA SER A 18 16.84 11.72 -0.79
C SER A 18 16.03 10.49 -1.20
N ASP A 19 15.67 9.63 -0.24
CA ASP A 19 14.83 8.45 -0.51
C ASP A 19 13.41 8.84 -1.00
N PHE A 20 13.04 10.12 -0.86
CA PHE A 20 11.78 10.73 -1.32
C PHE A 20 11.93 11.53 -2.62
N GLU A 21 13.16 11.74 -3.10
CA GLU A 21 13.46 12.42 -4.37
C GLU A 21 14.56 11.68 -5.12
N THR A 22 14.15 10.87 -6.10
CA THR A 22 15.02 9.93 -6.79
C THR A 22 14.82 9.99 -8.31
N THR A 23 15.93 9.92 -9.05
CA THR A 23 15.94 9.74 -10.51
C THR A 23 16.28 8.30 -10.89
N PHE A 24 15.45 7.72 -11.73
CA PHE A 24 15.57 6.37 -12.27
C PHE A 24 15.92 6.40 -13.75
N GLU A 25 16.79 5.49 -14.18
CA GLU A 25 17.12 5.28 -15.58
C GLU A 25 16.70 3.88 -16.03
N LEU A 26 15.96 3.80 -17.14
CA LEU A 26 15.59 2.56 -17.79
C LEU A 26 16.18 2.52 -19.19
N GLN A 27 17.02 1.51 -19.46
CA GLN A 27 17.71 1.32 -20.73
C GLN A 27 18.23 -0.12 -20.90
N PRO A 28 18.45 -0.60 -22.14
CA PRO A 28 17.98 0.00 -23.39
C PRO A 28 16.49 -0.27 -23.59
N LEU A 29 15.76 0.70 -24.13
CA LEU A 29 14.36 0.57 -24.54
C LEU A 29 14.26 0.60 -26.07
N GLU A 30 13.26 -0.08 -26.62
CA GLU A 30 12.94 0.04 -28.05
C GLU A 30 12.48 1.46 -28.38
N ARG A 31 12.73 1.90 -29.62
CA ARG A 31 12.33 3.23 -30.09
C ARG A 31 10.85 3.52 -29.81
N GLY A 32 10.57 4.66 -29.21
CA GLY A 32 9.26 5.13 -28.79
C GLY A 32 8.83 4.67 -27.39
N PHE A 33 9.40 3.61 -26.83
CA PHE A 33 8.97 3.08 -25.54
C PHE A 33 9.35 3.97 -24.36
N ALA A 34 10.42 4.79 -24.45
CA ALA A 34 10.75 5.71 -23.35
C ALA A 34 9.62 6.74 -23.14
N ASN A 35 9.07 7.29 -24.22
CA ASN A 35 7.94 8.22 -24.13
C ASN A 35 6.63 7.53 -23.73
N THR A 36 6.37 6.31 -24.23
CA THR A 36 5.18 5.54 -23.87
C THR A 36 5.17 5.19 -22.38
N LEU A 37 6.27 4.65 -21.87
CA LEU A 37 6.41 4.32 -20.45
C LEU A 37 6.44 5.59 -19.59
N GLY A 38 7.23 6.59 -19.97
CA GLY A 38 7.37 7.85 -19.22
C GLY A 38 6.04 8.58 -19.04
N ASN A 39 5.26 8.75 -20.11
CA ASN A 39 3.95 9.40 -20.02
C ASN A 39 2.95 8.57 -19.19
N SER A 40 2.91 7.25 -19.41
CA SER A 40 1.95 6.38 -18.71
C SER A 40 2.24 6.36 -17.22
N LEU A 41 3.50 6.12 -16.83
CA LEU A 41 3.94 6.12 -15.44
C LEU A 41 3.70 7.48 -14.78
N ARG A 42 4.04 8.58 -15.46
CA ARG A 42 3.82 9.93 -14.93
C ARG A 42 2.34 10.21 -14.64
N ARG A 43 1.43 9.78 -15.52
CA ARG A 43 -0.01 9.97 -15.30
C ARG A 43 -0.48 9.14 -14.12
N THR A 44 -0.16 7.86 -14.09
CA THR A 44 -0.63 6.93 -13.05
C THR A 44 -0.07 7.27 -11.68
N ILE A 45 1.21 7.63 -11.58
CA ILE A 45 1.83 7.90 -10.29
C ILE A 45 1.28 9.17 -9.63
N LEU A 46 0.90 10.18 -10.43
CA LEU A 46 0.30 11.43 -9.93
C LEU A 46 -1.18 11.27 -9.56
N SER A 47 -1.90 10.29 -10.12
CA SER A 47 -3.35 10.16 -9.91
C SER A 47 -3.78 9.01 -9.00
N SER A 48 -3.02 7.91 -9.01
CA SER A 48 -3.55 6.60 -8.59
C SER A 48 -2.74 5.92 -7.49
N VAL A 49 -1.63 6.52 -7.05
CA VAL A 49 -0.90 6.03 -5.87
C VAL A 49 -1.81 6.19 -4.65
N PRO A 50 -2.11 5.10 -3.93
CA PRO A 50 -2.92 5.19 -2.74
C PRO A 50 -2.22 5.91 -1.60
N SER A 51 -2.99 6.66 -0.81
CA SER A 51 -2.51 7.32 0.40
C SER A 51 -3.62 7.42 1.45
N VAL A 52 -3.30 8.04 2.59
CA VAL A 52 -4.24 8.33 3.67
C VAL A 52 -4.49 9.84 3.71
N ALA A 53 -5.76 10.23 3.78
CA ALA A 53 -6.15 11.62 3.91
C ALA A 53 -7.32 11.79 4.87
N VAL A 54 -7.44 13.00 5.41
CA VAL A 54 -8.54 13.41 6.28
C VAL A 54 -9.79 13.62 5.42
N PHE A 55 -10.93 13.09 5.85
CA PHE A 55 -12.22 13.31 5.18
C PHE A 55 -13.24 14.02 6.08
N GLY A 56 -13.00 14.03 7.40
CA GLY A 56 -13.84 14.73 8.36
C GLY A 56 -13.04 15.16 9.58
N VAL A 57 -13.45 16.27 10.18
CA VAL A 57 -12.85 16.81 11.41
C VAL A 57 -13.96 17.18 12.38
N LYS A 58 -13.86 16.74 13.62
CA LYS A 58 -14.71 17.20 14.72
C LYS A 58 -13.88 18.07 15.66
N ILE A 59 -14.36 19.27 15.92
CA ILE A 59 -13.73 20.20 16.88
C ILE A 59 -14.71 20.39 18.03
N GLU A 60 -14.23 20.28 19.27
CA GLU A 60 -15.06 20.47 20.46
C GLU A 60 -15.61 21.90 20.49
N GLY A 61 -16.93 22.03 20.66
CA GLY A 61 -17.62 23.31 20.72
C GLY A 61 -18.02 23.91 19.36
N VAL A 62 -17.67 23.26 18.24
CA VAL A 62 -17.91 23.80 16.88
C VAL A 62 -19.01 23.03 16.15
N GLU A 63 -19.98 23.75 15.61
CA GLU A 63 -21.08 23.17 14.82
C GLU A 63 -20.90 23.34 13.31
N HIS A 64 -20.18 24.36 12.88
CA HIS A 64 -19.98 24.67 11.46
C HIS A 64 -18.61 25.30 11.21
N GLU A 65 -18.16 25.26 9.96
CA GLU A 65 -16.84 25.68 9.50
C GLU A 65 -16.59 27.19 9.62
N PHE A 66 -17.64 28.00 9.68
CA PHE A 66 -17.55 29.47 9.80
C PHE A 66 -17.47 29.99 11.24
N SER A 67 -17.35 29.12 12.24
CA SER A 67 -17.25 29.54 13.64
C SER A 67 -15.85 30.05 14.00
N VAL A 68 -15.78 30.78 15.12
CA VAL A 68 -14.52 31.18 15.77
C VAL A 68 -14.46 30.49 17.13
N ILE A 69 -13.26 30.08 17.55
CA ILE A 69 -13.03 29.43 18.83
C ILE A 69 -12.38 30.44 19.78
N ASP A 70 -12.94 30.60 20.97
CA ASP A 70 -12.37 31.51 21.97
C ASP A 70 -10.93 31.10 22.32
N LYS A 71 -10.06 32.10 22.49
CA LYS A 71 -8.63 31.93 22.83
C LYS A 71 -7.79 31.17 21.77
N VAL A 72 -8.32 30.97 20.57
CA VAL A 72 -7.57 30.49 19.39
C VAL A 72 -7.42 31.64 18.40
N ARG A 73 -6.23 31.81 17.82
CA ARG A 73 -5.96 32.94 16.91
C ARG A 73 -6.59 32.75 15.53
N GLU A 74 -6.56 31.53 15.01
CA GLU A 74 -7.07 31.16 13.69
C GLU A 74 -8.58 30.84 13.73
N ASP A 75 -9.29 31.11 12.63
CA ASP A 75 -10.67 30.66 12.45
C ASP A 75 -10.75 29.17 12.09
N VAL A 76 -11.95 28.59 12.19
CA VAL A 76 -12.14 27.15 11.92
C VAL A 76 -11.76 26.79 10.48
N VAL A 77 -12.07 27.62 9.48
CA VAL A 77 -11.68 27.39 8.07
C VAL A 77 -10.15 27.24 7.93
N THR A 78 -9.38 28.14 8.55
CA THR A 78 -7.93 28.11 8.53
C THR A 78 -7.39 26.87 9.23
N ILE A 79 -7.97 26.50 10.37
CA ILE A 79 -7.61 25.27 11.10
C ILE A 79 -7.86 24.05 10.21
N LEU A 80 -9.04 23.92 9.61
CA LEU A 80 -9.38 22.81 8.70
C LEU A 80 -8.38 22.72 7.53
N ASN A 81 -8.04 23.85 6.91
CA ASN A 81 -7.05 23.88 5.83
C ASN A 81 -5.65 23.47 6.28
N ASN A 82 -5.25 23.85 7.50
CA ASN A 82 -3.96 23.44 8.07
C ASN A 82 -3.94 21.96 8.43
N LEU A 83 -5.05 21.42 8.93
CA LEU A 83 -5.20 19.99 9.22
C LEU A 83 -5.12 19.14 7.95
N LYS A 84 -5.69 19.58 6.82
CA LYS A 84 -5.55 18.92 5.51
C LYS A 84 -4.09 18.81 5.02
N LYS A 85 -3.21 19.71 5.48
CA LYS A 85 -1.78 19.70 5.10
C LYS A 85 -0.95 18.72 5.93
N ILE A 86 -1.49 18.13 6.99
CA ILE A 86 -0.80 17.09 7.75
C ILE A 86 -0.67 15.84 6.86
N ARG A 87 0.53 15.29 6.80
CA ARG A 87 0.89 14.14 5.98
C ARG A 87 1.10 12.91 6.85
N PHE A 88 0.43 11.83 6.47
CA PHE A 88 0.41 10.58 7.23
C PHE A 88 1.09 9.47 6.42
N SER A 89 2.18 8.93 6.94
CA SER A 89 2.68 7.63 6.53
C SER A 89 1.91 6.54 7.26
N PHE A 90 1.71 5.40 6.61
CA PHE A 90 0.91 4.30 7.15
C PHE A 90 1.56 2.96 6.86
N LYS A 91 1.38 2.02 7.78
CA LYS A 91 1.81 0.64 7.59
C LYS A 91 0.72 -0.13 6.85
N LYS A 92 0.97 -0.46 5.58
CA LYS A 92 0.03 -1.22 4.71
C LYS A 92 -0.47 -2.53 5.35
N GLU A 93 0.33 -3.16 6.21
CA GLU A 93 -0.03 -4.41 6.91
C GLU A 93 -1.10 -4.22 7.99
N VAL A 94 -1.22 -3.01 8.54
CA VAL A 94 -2.09 -2.68 9.67
C VAL A 94 -3.34 -1.92 9.22
N PHE A 95 -3.23 -1.14 8.14
CA PHE A 95 -4.34 -0.36 7.61
C PHE A 95 -5.12 -1.18 6.57
N LEU A 96 -6.23 -1.80 6.98
CA LEU A 96 -7.12 -2.51 6.07
C LEU A 96 -7.90 -1.51 5.18
N GLN A 97 -8.21 -1.92 3.94
CA GLN A 97 -9.13 -1.15 3.09
C GLN A 97 -10.48 -1.01 3.83
N ASN A 98 -10.96 0.23 3.95
CA ASN A 98 -12.19 0.64 4.64
C ASN A 98 -12.13 0.84 6.15
N GLU A 99 -10.95 0.73 6.79
CA GLU A 99 -10.82 1.13 8.18
C GLU A 99 -10.69 2.65 8.32
N ILE A 100 -11.39 3.22 9.30
CA ILE A 100 -11.31 4.64 9.64
C ILE A 100 -10.33 4.78 10.79
N GLN A 101 -9.29 5.58 10.58
CA GLN A 101 -8.35 5.91 11.64
C GLN A 101 -8.67 7.28 12.22
N VAL A 102 -8.38 7.44 13.51
CA VAL A 102 -8.61 8.69 14.23
C VAL A 102 -7.28 9.22 14.72
N ALA A 103 -6.98 10.47 14.38
CA ALA A 103 -5.93 11.25 15.01
C ALA A 103 -6.57 12.38 15.83
N SER A 104 -5.99 12.73 16.98
CA SER A 104 -6.62 13.67 17.92
C SER A 104 -5.64 14.64 18.55
N PHE A 105 -6.16 15.72 19.09
CA PHE A 105 -5.43 16.65 19.94
C PHE A 105 -6.29 17.01 21.15
N ASP A 106 -5.77 16.75 22.35
CA ASP A 106 -6.54 16.85 23.60
C ASP A 106 -6.41 18.23 24.29
N GLY A 107 -5.83 19.24 23.62
CA GLY A 107 -5.72 20.59 24.18
C GLY A 107 -4.61 20.80 25.20
N ARG A 108 -3.66 19.86 25.32
CA ARG A 108 -2.60 19.86 26.36
C ARG A 108 -1.53 20.96 26.24
N LYS A 109 -1.55 21.80 25.21
CA LYS A 109 -0.48 22.75 24.88
C LYS A 109 -1.02 24.17 24.64
N VAL A 110 -0.27 25.16 25.15
CA VAL A 110 -0.45 26.59 24.87
C VAL A 110 0.56 27.04 23.83
N GLY A 111 0.17 28.00 22.99
CA GLY A 111 1.00 28.58 21.94
C GLY A 111 0.86 27.82 20.64
N LYS A 112 1.97 27.64 19.93
CA LYS A 112 1.99 27.05 18.59
C LYS A 112 1.74 25.54 18.64
N ILE A 113 0.60 25.12 18.10
CA ILE A 113 0.23 23.72 17.88
C ILE A 113 0.72 23.29 16.50
N THR A 114 1.40 22.15 16.45
CA THR A 114 2.02 21.58 15.25
C THR A 114 1.63 20.12 15.05
N GLY A 115 1.94 19.54 13.89
CA GLY A 115 1.74 18.12 13.63
C GLY A 115 2.38 17.20 14.68
N ALA A 116 3.50 17.61 15.30
CA ALA A 116 4.15 16.89 16.38
C ALA A 116 3.27 16.70 17.64
N ASP A 117 2.28 17.58 17.85
CA ASP A 117 1.46 17.57 19.06
C ASP A 117 0.24 16.65 18.93
N ILE A 118 -0.09 16.24 17.70
CA ILE A 118 -1.23 15.37 17.35
C ILE A 118 -0.92 13.93 17.78
N LEU A 119 -1.92 13.32 18.41
CA LEU A 119 -1.90 11.93 18.83
C LEU A 119 -2.40 11.05 17.68
N VAL A 120 -1.59 10.06 17.32
CA VAL A 120 -1.91 9.04 16.33
C VAL A 120 -1.72 7.66 16.94
N ASN A 121 -2.40 6.66 16.40
CA ASN A 121 -2.19 5.28 16.80
C ASN A 121 -0.92 4.67 16.16
N SER A 122 -0.61 3.41 16.49
CA SER A 122 0.59 2.73 15.99
C SER A 122 0.58 2.41 14.49
N ALA A 123 -0.56 2.58 13.81
CA ALA A 123 -0.70 2.32 12.37
C ALA A 123 -0.28 3.52 11.52
N LEU A 124 -0.26 4.72 12.10
CA LEU A 124 0.01 5.98 11.42
C LEU A 124 1.25 6.67 12.00
N GLU A 125 1.98 7.36 11.13
CA GLU A 125 3.05 8.28 11.52
C GLU A 125 2.87 9.62 10.81
N ILE A 126 2.98 10.72 11.56
CA ILE A 126 2.99 12.07 10.98
C ILE A 126 4.39 12.39 10.48
N VAL A 127 4.49 12.69 9.19
CA VAL A 127 5.77 12.97 8.52
C VAL A 127 6.19 14.42 8.75
N ASN A 128 5.31 15.38 8.45
CA ASN A 128 5.57 16.82 8.57
C ASN A 128 5.20 17.35 9.97
N LYS A 129 6.00 16.95 10.97
CA LYS A 129 5.78 17.29 12.38
C LYS A 129 5.80 18.80 12.68
N ASP A 130 6.41 19.61 11.81
CA ASP A 130 6.54 21.06 11.91
C ASP A 130 5.32 21.83 11.35
N GLN A 131 4.43 21.16 10.61
CA GLN A 131 3.23 21.77 10.04
C GLN A 131 2.38 22.42 11.13
N VAL A 132 2.16 23.72 10.98
CA VAL A 132 1.40 24.52 11.95
C VAL A 132 -0.08 24.26 11.78
N VAL A 133 -0.78 24.02 12.89
CA VAL A 133 -2.23 23.85 12.93
C VAL A 133 -2.90 25.15 13.39
N ALA A 134 -2.56 25.61 14.58
CA ALA A 134 -3.16 26.79 15.22
C ALA A 134 -2.25 27.35 16.32
N ASN A 135 -2.58 28.53 16.82
CA ASN A 135 -1.97 29.15 18.00
C ASN A 135 -3.03 29.37 19.08
N THR A 136 -2.82 28.77 20.26
CA THR A 136 -3.73 28.88 21.41
C THR A 136 -3.16 29.78 22.49
N SER A 137 -4.03 30.53 23.17
CA SER A 137 -3.65 31.38 24.30
C SER A 137 -3.88 30.71 25.66
N GLU A 138 -4.59 29.58 25.70
CA GLU A 138 -4.94 28.85 26.92
C GLU A 138 -4.94 27.32 26.70
N VAL A 139 -4.67 26.55 27.76
CA VAL A 139 -4.76 25.08 27.75
C VAL A 139 -6.22 24.68 27.58
N GLY A 140 -6.48 23.70 26.72
CA GLY A 140 -7.84 23.20 26.46
C GLY A 140 -8.66 24.06 25.50
N ALA A 141 -8.13 25.19 25.00
CA ALA A 141 -8.84 26.07 24.08
C ALA A 141 -9.17 25.40 22.73
N LEU A 142 -8.37 24.43 22.30
CA LEU A 142 -8.60 23.67 21.08
C LEU A 142 -8.51 22.17 21.38
N LYS A 143 -9.56 21.43 21.05
CA LYS A 143 -9.54 19.96 20.98
C LYS A 143 -10.21 19.51 19.70
N PHE A 144 -9.59 18.57 19.00
CA PHE A 144 -10.14 18.05 17.76
C PHE A 144 -9.81 16.58 17.54
N GLU A 145 -10.65 15.94 16.75
CA GLU A 145 -10.45 14.61 16.19
C GLU A 145 -10.56 14.74 14.67
N MET A 146 -9.68 14.05 13.96
CA MET A 146 -9.66 13.97 12.52
C MET A 146 -9.83 12.51 12.11
N PHE A 147 -10.78 12.29 11.22
CA PHE A 147 -11.11 10.99 10.67
C PHE A 147 -10.39 10.83 9.34
N LEU A 148 -9.57 9.80 9.28
CA LEU A 148 -8.72 9.48 8.15
C LEU A 148 -9.24 8.24 7.44
N THR A 149 -9.17 8.28 6.12
CA THR A 149 -9.51 7.14 5.26
C THR A 149 -8.35 6.87 4.32
N TYR A 150 -8.26 5.64 3.85
CA TYR A 150 -7.40 5.29 2.73
C TYR A 150 -8.15 5.52 1.42
N GLY A 151 -7.44 6.00 0.40
CA GLY A 151 -8.03 6.35 -0.88
C GLY A 151 -7.00 6.64 -1.95
N ARG A 152 -7.47 7.15 -3.10
CA ARG A 152 -6.65 7.53 -4.26
C ARG A 152 -7.20 8.83 -4.84
N GLY A 153 -6.30 9.62 -5.44
CA GLY A 153 -6.67 10.85 -6.14
C GLY A 153 -7.26 11.92 -5.21
N PHE A 154 -8.37 12.50 -5.63
CA PHE A 154 -9.04 13.58 -4.91
C PHE A 154 -10.52 13.24 -4.71
N VAL A 155 -11.02 13.48 -3.50
CA VAL A 155 -12.44 13.34 -3.16
C VAL A 155 -12.96 14.68 -2.67
N ASP A 156 -14.01 15.16 -3.32
CA ASP A 156 -14.60 16.46 -2.99
C ASP A 156 -15.37 16.45 -1.65
N PHE A 157 -15.66 17.67 -1.19
CA PHE A 157 -16.39 17.92 0.05
C PHE A 157 -17.79 17.29 0.09
N GLU A 158 -18.56 17.35 -1.00
CA GLU A 158 -19.95 16.87 -1.03
C GLU A 158 -20.00 15.34 -0.93
N THR A 159 -19.07 14.67 -1.59
CA THR A 159 -18.88 13.22 -1.50
C THR A 159 -18.55 12.79 -0.07
N ASN A 160 -17.59 13.47 0.56
CA ASN A 160 -17.22 13.18 1.95
C ASN A 160 -18.34 13.53 2.94
N LYS A 161 -19.12 14.57 2.68
CA LYS A 161 -20.29 14.94 3.47
C LYS A 161 -21.36 13.84 3.45
N ARG A 162 -21.67 13.27 2.28
CA ARG A 162 -22.57 12.11 2.16
C ARG A 162 -22.02 10.90 2.90
N LYS A 163 -20.73 10.60 2.72
CA LYS A 163 -20.04 9.51 3.43
C LYS A 163 -20.16 9.66 4.96
N ILE A 164 -19.97 10.87 5.49
CA ILE A 164 -20.13 11.14 6.92
C ILE A 164 -21.58 10.95 7.38
N GLN A 165 -22.57 11.35 6.58
CA GLN A 165 -23.99 11.13 6.88
C GLN A 165 -24.36 9.64 6.90
N GLU A 166 -23.81 8.85 5.97
CA GLU A 166 -24.02 7.41 5.88
C GLU A 166 -23.34 6.66 7.04
N LEU A 167 -22.10 7.02 7.36
CA LEU A 167 -21.36 6.43 8.49
C LEU A 167 -21.97 6.84 9.82
N GLY A 168 -22.48 8.07 9.92
CA GLY A 168 -23.23 8.64 11.05
C GLY A 168 -22.83 8.07 12.42
N PRO A 169 -23.61 7.15 13.02
CA PRO A 169 -23.36 6.61 14.36
C PRO A 169 -22.05 5.82 14.51
N ALA A 170 -21.47 5.30 13.42
CA ALA A 170 -20.24 4.51 13.45
C ALA A 170 -18.98 5.37 13.61
N LEU A 171 -19.06 6.68 13.38
CA LEU A 171 -17.98 7.62 13.67
C LEU A 171 -17.97 7.92 15.18
N GLU A 172 -17.41 7.00 15.95
CA GLU A 172 -17.22 7.19 17.38
C GLU A 172 -16.25 8.35 17.63
N SER A 173 -16.68 9.32 18.44
CA SER A 173 -15.90 10.47 18.86
C SER A 173 -15.87 10.55 20.38
N LYS A 174 -14.70 10.80 20.95
CA LYS A 174 -14.55 10.99 22.40
C LYS A 174 -14.74 12.43 22.83
N LEU A 175 -14.76 13.37 21.87
CA LEU A 175 -15.01 14.78 22.12
C LEU A 175 -16.47 15.02 22.51
N GLY A 176 -16.69 16.07 23.30
CA GLY A 176 -18.01 16.50 23.71
C GLY A 176 -18.87 17.04 22.56
N TYR A 177 -19.59 18.11 22.86
CA TYR A 177 -20.45 18.78 21.89
C TYR A 177 -19.67 19.24 20.64
N GLY A 178 -20.25 19.06 19.46
CA GLY A 178 -19.70 19.49 18.18
C GLY A 178 -20.16 18.59 17.03
N GLN A 179 -20.11 19.11 15.80
CA GLN A 179 -20.43 18.35 14.59
C GLN A 179 -19.16 17.91 13.85
N ILE A 180 -19.26 16.81 13.11
CA ILE A 180 -18.20 16.39 12.19
C ILE A 180 -18.33 17.23 10.92
N ILE A 181 -17.34 18.07 10.67
CA ILE A 181 -17.25 18.90 9.48
C ILE A 181 -16.53 18.11 8.39
N ALA A 182 -17.17 17.94 7.24
CA ALA A 182 -16.56 17.32 6.08
C ALA A 182 -15.42 18.20 5.52
N VAL A 183 -14.39 17.57 4.98
CA VAL A 183 -13.33 18.26 4.25
C VAL A 183 -13.05 17.51 2.95
N ASP A 184 -12.59 18.21 1.93
CA ASP A 184 -12.02 17.57 0.74
C ASP A 184 -10.76 16.77 1.11
N SER A 185 -10.61 15.61 0.48
CA SER A 185 -9.49 14.69 0.72
C SER A 185 -8.57 14.65 -0.49
N ASP A 186 -7.30 14.98 -0.28
CA ASP A 186 -6.24 14.83 -1.26
C ASP A 186 -5.32 13.67 -0.86
N PHE A 187 -5.35 12.59 -1.65
CA PHE A 187 -4.55 11.39 -1.45
C PHE A 187 -3.24 11.41 -2.25
N SER A 188 -2.85 12.56 -2.80
CA SER A 188 -1.66 12.68 -3.65
C SER A 188 -0.37 12.66 -2.81
N ALA A 189 0.27 11.50 -2.72
CA ALA A 189 1.58 11.34 -2.05
C ALA A 189 2.77 11.82 -2.90
N VAL A 190 2.56 12.10 -4.18
CA VAL A 190 3.61 12.50 -5.14
C VAL A 190 3.43 13.95 -5.54
N GLU A 191 4.43 14.79 -5.24
CA GLU A 191 4.40 16.23 -5.51
C GLU A 191 4.76 16.55 -6.95
N ASN A 192 5.77 15.86 -7.50
CA ASN A 192 6.30 16.20 -8.82
C ASN A 192 6.94 15.01 -9.51
N VAL A 193 6.78 14.97 -10.83
CA VAL A 193 7.35 13.95 -11.70
C VAL A 193 7.81 14.57 -13.01
N LYS A 194 9.06 14.29 -13.37
CA LYS A 194 9.70 14.71 -14.62
C LYS A 194 10.24 13.49 -15.34
N PHE A 195 10.17 13.49 -16.66
CA PHE A 195 10.87 12.47 -17.44
C PHE A 195 11.43 13.03 -18.73
N SER A 196 12.46 12.37 -19.26
CA SER A 196 13.04 12.65 -20.56
C SER A 196 13.39 11.34 -21.28
N SER A 197 13.30 11.38 -22.60
CA SER A 197 13.80 10.32 -23.49
C SER A 197 15.11 10.79 -24.13
N THR A 198 16.08 9.89 -24.25
CA THR A 198 17.36 10.15 -24.94
C THR A 198 17.74 8.94 -25.77
N GLU A 199 18.15 9.14 -27.02
CA GLU A 199 18.67 8.06 -27.86
C GLU A 199 20.07 7.64 -27.40
N LEU A 200 20.31 6.33 -27.27
CA LEU A 200 21.59 5.79 -26.78
C LEU A 200 22.63 5.64 -27.87
N ASN A 201 22.21 5.30 -29.09
CA ASN A 201 23.08 5.06 -30.22
C ASN A 201 22.46 5.66 -31.49
N SER A 202 22.99 6.79 -31.97
CA SER A 202 22.57 7.38 -33.26
C SER A 202 23.18 6.69 -34.47
N SER A 203 24.24 5.88 -34.27
CA SER A 203 25.03 5.24 -35.34
C SER A 203 24.72 3.75 -35.53
N ASN A 204 23.89 3.14 -34.68
CA ASN A 204 23.46 1.75 -34.81
C ASN A 204 22.17 1.69 -35.66
N PRO A 205 22.03 0.75 -36.62
CA PRO A 205 20.77 0.56 -37.34
C PRO A 205 19.56 0.26 -36.45
N ILE A 206 19.77 -0.24 -35.23
CA ILE A 206 18.71 -0.39 -34.22
C ILE A 206 18.83 0.78 -33.23
N VAL A 207 17.86 1.69 -33.28
CA VAL A 207 17.77 2.82 -32.34
C VAL A 207 17.21 2.34 -31.01
N GLU A 208 18.00 2.53 -29.95
CA GLU A 208 17.62 2.26 -28.56
C GLU A 208 17.49 3.58 -27.79
N GLU A 209 16.57 3.61 -26.84
CA GLU A 209 16.27 4.78 -26.02
C GLU A 209 16.59 4.53 -24.55
N LYS A 210 16.88 5.61 -23.82
CA LYS A 210 16.96 5.70 -22.38
C LYS A 210 15.81 6.56 -21.87
N LEU A 211 15.08 6.06 -20.89
CA LEU A 211 14.13 6.84 -20.11
C LEU A 211 14.80 7.29 -18.81
N THR A 212 14.87 8.60 -18.60
CA THR A 212 15.25 9.19 -17.30
C THR A 212 13.97 9.68 -16.63
N PHE A 213 13.69 9.24 -15.41
CA PHE A 213 12.43 9.47 -14.72
C PHE A 213 12.68 9.91 -13.27
N SER A 214 12.37 11.16 -12.95
CA SER A 214 12.59 11.76 -11.63
C SER A 214 11.26 11.90 -10.89
N VAL A 215 11.22 11.41 -9.65
CA VAL A 215 10.04 11.39 -8.79
C VAL A 215 10.36 12.07 -7.47
N LYS A 216 9.48 12.99 -7.05
CA LYS A 216 9.52 13.64 -5.74
C LYS A 216 8.21 13.40 -4.99
N THR A 217 8.30 12.83 -3.79
CA THR A 217 7.17 12.55 -2.90
C THR A 217 7.13 13.52 -1.72
N ASP A 218 6.01 13.55 -1.00
CA ASP A 218 5.81 14.40 0.18
C ASP A 218 6.36 13.80 1.49
N GLY A 219 7.13 12.71 1.38
CA GLY A 219 7.69 11.99 2.52
C GLY A 219 6.82 10.87 3.09
N THR A 220 5.56 10.71 2.62
CA THR A 220 4.67 9.62 3.09
C THR A 220 5.01 8.26 2.49
N ILE A 221 5.59 8.25 1.29
CA ILE A 221 6.00 7.06 0.54
C ILE A 221 7.37 7.30 -0.09
N LEU A 222 8.20 6.25 -0.16
CA LEU A 222 9.48 6.32 -0.88
C LEU A 222 9.25 6.49 -2.38
N ALA A 223 10.12 7.24 -3.05
CA ALA A 223 9.99 7.49 -4.50
C ALA A 223 9.99 6.19 -5.32
N LYS A 224 10.81 5.22 -4.90
CA LYS A 224 10.89 3.89 -5.50
C LYS A 224 9.59 3.09 -5.34
N ASP A 225 8.99 3.12 -4.14
CA ASP A 225 7.76 2.39 -3.85
C ASP A 225 6.57 3.00 -4.58
N ALA A 226 6.51 4.34 -4.69
CA ALA A 226 5.51 5.04 -5.48
C ALA A 226 5.59 4.64 -6.96
N LEU A 227 6.80 4.59 -7.53
CA LEU A 227 7.00 4.15 -8.92
C LEU A 227 6.59 2.69 -9.13
N ALA A 228 6.96 1.81 -8.18
CA ALA A 228 6.58 0.39 -8.24
C ALA A 228 5.06 0.20 -8.17
N GLU A 229 4.38 0.91 -7.27
CA GLU A 229 2.92 0.88 -7.15
C GLU A 229 2.23 1.38 -8.43
N ALA A 230 2.73 2.48 -9.02
CA ALA A 230 2.20 2.99 -10.29
C ALA A 230 2.38 1.98 -11.44
N ALA A 231 3.53 1.30 -11.50
CA ALA A 231 3.76 0.24 -12.48
C ALA A 231 2.80 -0.95 -12.28
N LYS A 232 2.57 -1.38 -11.03
CA LYS A 232 1.59 -2.44 -10.72
C LYS A 232 0.18 -2.07 -11.16
N ILE A 233 -0.25 -0.82 -10.91
CA ILE A 233 -1.55 -0.30 -11.34
C ILE A 233 -1.67 -0.34 -12.87
N LEU A 234 -0.64 0.13 -13.59
CA LEU A 234 -0.64 0.07 -15.06
C LEU A 234 -0.72 -1.37 -15.59
N ILE A 235 0.05 -2.28 -15.01
CA ILE A 235 0.02 -3.71 -15.38
C ILE A 235 -1.37 -4.29 -15.15
N ALA A 236 -2.03 -3.96 -14.03
CA ALA A 236 -3.39 -4.40 -13.75
C ALA A 236 -4.38 -3.93 -14.82
N HIS A 237 -4.32 -2.66 -15.23
CA HIS A 237 -5.17 -2.16 -16.31
C HIS A 237 -4.84 -2.79 -17.67
N LEU A 238 -3.57 -2.97 -17.99
CA LEU A 238 -3.16 -3.60 -19.25
C LEU A 238 -3.56 -5.08 -19.32
N LYS A 239 -3.62 -5.77 -18.18
CA LYS A 239 -4.15 -7.14 -18.10
C LYS A 239 -5.63 -7.21 -18.51
N LEU A 240 -6.45 -6.27 -18.04
CA LEU A 240 -7.86 -6.18 -18.46
C LEU A 240 -8.00 -5.98 -19.97
N VAL A 241 -7.15 -5.13 -20.55
CA VAL A 241 -7.13 -4.90 -22.00
C VAL A 241 -6.63 -6.13 -22.77
N SER A 242 -5.69 -6.88 -22.20
CA SER A 242 -5.16 -8.09 -22.84
C SER A 242 -6.17 -9.26 -22.84
N ASP A 243 -7.09 -9.29 -21.87
CA ASP A 243 -8.15 -10.29 -21.79
C ASP A 243 -9.40 -9.83 -22.57
N THR A 244 -9.23 -9.69 -23.89
CA THR A 244 -10.30 -9.22 -24.80
C THR A 244 -11.50 -10.17 -24.88
N ALA A 245 -11.44 -11.34 -24.24
CA ALA A 245 -12.53 -12.32 -24.22
C ALA A 245 -13.54 -12.07 -23.08
N ASN A 246 -13.17 -11.31 -22.03
CA ASN A 246 -14.00 -11.04 -20.85
C ASN A 246 -13.96 -9.54 -20.47
N LEU A 247 -14.36 -8.66 -21.40
CA LEU A 247 -14.34 -7.20 -21.22
C LEU A 247 -15.35 -6.64 -20.19
N ASP A 248 -16.18 -7.49 -19.58
CA ASP A 248 -17.24 -7.10 -18.64
C ASP A 248 -16.84 -7.19 -17.15
N ALA A 249 -15.57 -7.50 -16.82
CA ALA A 249 -15.12 -7.60 -15.43
C ALA A 249 -14.86 -6.22 -14.79
N GLU A 250 -15.48 -5.95 -13.63
CA GLU A 250 -15.31 -4.71 -12.86
C GLU A 250 -13.86 -4.53 -12.37
N VAL A 251 -13.32 -3.33 -12.57
CA VAL A 251 -11.92 -2.94 -12.28
C VAL A 251 -11.52 -3.19 -10.83
N ASP A 252 -12.44 -3.04 -9.87
CA ASP A 252 -12.17 -3.19 -8.44
C ASP A 252 -11.94 -4.66 -8.02
N SER A 253 -12.60 -5.62 -8.68
CA SER A 253 -12.45 -7.06 -8.39
C SER A 253 -11.05 -7.60 -8.73
N PHE A 254 -10.40 -7.02 -9.74
CA PHE A 254 -9.09 -7.47 -10.22
C PHE A 254 -7.92 -6.97 -9.35
N PHE A 255 -8.08 -5.85 -8.63
CA PHE A 255 -7.06 -5.39 -7.68
C PHE A 255 -6.88 -6.37 -6.51
N GLU A 256 -7.94 -7.06 -6.10
CA GLU A 256 -7.88 -8.13 -5.10
C GLU A 256 -7.20 -9.39 -5.67
N GLU A 257 -7.49 -9.78 -6.91
CA GLU A 257 -6.86 -10.95 -7.56
C GLU A 257 -5.35 -10.77 -7.78
N VAL A 258 -4.88 -9.56 -8.12
CA VAL A 258 -3.43 -9.31 -8.29
C VAL A 258 -2.71 -9.37 -6.94
N LYS A 259 -3.34 -8.95 -5.83
CA LYS A 259 -2.80 -9.17 -4.48
C LYS A 259 -2.75 -10.66 -4.12
N GLN A 260 -3.78 -11.43 -4.47
CA GLN A 260 -3.80 -12.89 -4.24
C GLN A 260 -2.78 -13.64 -5.10
N LYS A 261 -2.47 -13.17 -6.32
CA LYS A 261 -1.48 -13.79 -7.21
C LYS A 261 -0.03 -13.34 -6.96
N GLU A 262 0.20 -12.21 -6.28
CA GLU A 262 1.53 -11.84 -5.75
C GLU A 262 1.90 -12.66 -4.49
N GLU A 263 0.95 -13.38 -3.88
CA GLU A 263 1.25 -14.58 -3.10
C GLU A 263 1.56 -15.77 -4.05
N ALA A 264 2.62 -15.64 -4.86
CA ALA A 264 3.28 -16.83 -5.39
C ALA A 264 3.66 -17.73 -4.18
N PRO A 265 3.47 -19.05 -4.29
CA PRO A 265 3.04 -19.91 -3.21
C PRO A 265 4.02 -19.75 -2.04
N LYS A 266 3.55 -19.11 -0.97
CA LYS A 266 4.19 -19.26 0.34
C LYS A 266 4.32 -20.77 0.52
N LYS A 267 5.55 -21.28 0.60
CA LYS A 267 5.85 -22.65 1.05
C LYS A 267 4.83 -23.00 2.13
N ASN A 268 3.91 -23.92 1.82
CA ASN A 268 2.74 -24.20 2.65
C ASN A 268 3.21 -24.48 4.09
N SER A 269 3.10 -23.49 4.96
CA SER A 269 3.42 -23.60 6.38
C SER A 269 2.24 -24.15 7.18
N ALA A 270 1.27 -24.75 6.48
CA ALA A 270 0.15 -25.44 7.08
C ALA A 270 0.63 -26.70 7.80
N ASP A 271 -0.05 -27.03 8.90
CA ASP A 271 0.21 -28.23 9.67
C ASP A 271 -0.20 -29.48 8.89
N LEU A 272 0.51 -30.59 9.11
CA LEU A 272 0.22 -31.90 8.49
C LEU A 272 -1.22 -32.40 8.70
N THR A 273 -1.95 -31.84 9.64
CA THR A 273 -3.36 -32.17 9.91
C THR A 273 -4.31 -31.78 8.78
N THR A 274 -3.93 -30.88 7.87
CA THR A 274 -4.79 -30.49 6.74
C THR A 274 -4.75 -31.48 5.57
N LEU A 275 -3.83 -32.45 5.58
CA LEU A 275 -3.70 -33.49 4.54
C LEU A 275 -4.58 -34.72 4.79
N ASP A 276 -5.46 -34.70 5.81
CA ASP A 276 -6.38 -35.79 6.19
C ASP A 276 -5.73 -37.20 6.20
N LEU A 277 -4.48 -37.25 6.66
CA LEU A 277 -3.71 -38.49 6.75
C LEU A 277 -4.22 -39.39 7.88
N THR A 278 -4.07 -40.71 7.73
CA THR A 278 -4.39 -41.64 8.80
C THR A 278 -3.57 -41.37 10.06
N VAL A 279 -4.16 -41.69 11.22
CA VAL A 279 -3.55 -41.53 12.54
C VAL A 279 -2.18 -42.23 12.62
N ARG A 280 -1.95 -43.29 11.83
CA ARG A 280 -0.64 -43.98 11.76
C ARG A 280 0.39 -43.15 11.01
N SER A 281 0.04 -42.63 9.83
CA SER A 281 0.92 -41.80 8.98
C SER A 281 1.27 -40.48 9.68
N LEU A 282 0.30 -39.81 10.32
CA LEU A 282 0.55 -38.60 11.12
C LEU A 282 1.50 -38.83 12.30
N ASN A 283 1.30 -39.92 13.06
CA ASN A 283 2.14 -40.22 14.21
C ASN A 283 3.54 -40.70 13.83
N ALA A 284 3.70 -41.32 12.66
CA ALA A 284 5.01 -41.66 12.11
C ALA A 284 5.78 -40.38 11.72
N LEU A 285 5.15 -39.46 10.97
CA LEU A 285 5.75 -38.19 10.56
C LEU A 285 6.14 -37.30 11.76
N ARG A 286 5.26 -37.19 12.77
CA ARG A 286 5.58 -36.45 14.00
C ARG A 286 6.77 -37.00 14.78
N ARG A 287 6.98 -38.33 14.76
CA ARG A 287 8.18 -38.95 15.39
C ARG A 287 9.45 -38.72 14.58
N ALA A 288 9.32 -38.53 13.28
CA ALA A 288 10.42 -38.13 12.39
C ALA A 288 10.71 -36.62 12.42
N GLN A 289 10.11 -35.87 13.37
CA GLN A 289 10.22 -34.42 13.49
C GLN A 289 9.67 -33.62 12.29
N CYS A 290 8.83 -34.25 11.45
CA CYS A 290 8.07 -33.55 10.42
C CYS A 290 6.75 -33.08 11.03
N TYR A 291 6.57 -31.77 11.14
CA TYR A 291 5.35 -31.17 11.72
C TYR A 291 4.54 -30.41 10.68
N LYS A 292 5.21 -29.88 9.64
CA LYS A 292 4.58 -29.06 8.60
C LYS A 292 4.65 -29.74 7.23
N ILE A 293 3.76 -29.30 6.34
CA ILE A 293 3.76 -29.73 4.94
C ILE A 293 5.07 -29.34 4.23
N SER A 294 5.66 -28.20 4.59
CA SER A 294 6.98 -27.78 4.10
C SER A 294 8.06 -28.83 4.37
N ASP A 295 8.06 -29.43 5.56
CA ASP A 295 9.08 -30.41 5.98
C ASP A 295 8.92 -31.72 5.19
N LEU A 296 7.67 -32.07 4.85
CA LEU A 296 7.34 -33.25 4.06
C LEU A 296 7.74 -33.09 2.59
N LEU A 297 7.61 -31.89 2.00
CA LEU A 297 7.96 -31.61 0.62
C LEU A 297 9.48 -31.60 0.36
N GLU A 298 10.28 -31.39 1.39
CA GLU A 298 11.74 -31.39 1.30
C GLU A 298 12.33 -32.82 1.29
N LEU A 299 11.55 -33.83 1.68
CA LEU A 299 11.94 -35.24 1.68
C LEU A 299 11.79 -35.88 0.28
N THR A 300 12.73 -36.78 -0.02
CA THR A 300 12.64 -37.68 -1.17
C THR A 300 11.82 -38.93 -0.85
N LEU A 301 11.39 -39.66 -1.88
CA LEU A 301 10.61 -40.89 -1.71
C LEU A 301 11.40 -41.97 -0.93
N GLU A 302 12.71 -42.06 -1.14
CA GLU A 302 13.59 -43.00 -0.43
C GLU A 302 13.74 -42.64 1.06
N GLU A 303 13.84 -41.35 1.38
CA GLU A 303 13.91 -40.88 2.76
C GLU A 303 12.59 -41.10 3.50
N LEU A 304 11.46 -40.95 2.79
CA LEU A 304 10.13 -41.21 3.34
C LEU A 304 9.96 -42.70 3.68
N GLU A 305 10.39 -43.62 2.81
CA GLU A 305 10.35 -45.06 3.05
C GLU A 305 11.24 -45.52 4.22
N ASN A 306 12.31 -44.78 4.52
CA ASN A 306 13.23 -45.08 5.61
C ASN A 306 12.75 -44.58 6.99
N ILE A 307 11.63 -43.85 7.06
CA ILE A 307 11.06 -43.41 8.34
C ILE A 307 10.54 -44.62 9.14
N LYS A 308 11.04 -44.73 10.39
CA LYS A 308 10.68 -45.82 11.30
C LYS A 308 9.16 -45.86 11.56
N ASN A 309 8.55 -47.02 11.32
CA ASN A 309 7.11 -47.29 11.42
C ASN A 309 6.24 -46.65 10.31
N LEU A 310 6.83 -46.24 9.19
CA LEU A 310 6.09 -45.94 7.97
C LEU A 310 6.12 -47.18 7.05
N GLY A 311 4.96 -47.78 6.77
CA GLY A 311 4.85 -48.93 5.87
C GLY A 311 4.53 -48.50 4.44
N LYS A 312 4.71 -49.39 3.46
CA LYS A 312 4.43 -49.11 2.03
C LYS A 312 3.06 -48.48 1.78
N LYS A 313 2.01 -48.98 2.45
CA LYS A 313 0.65 -48.41 2.36
C LYS A 313 0.51 -46.98 2.88
N SER A 314 1.29 -46.61 3.91
CA SER A 314 1.30 -45.25 4.45
C SER A 314 2.09 -44.28 3.56
N VAL A 315 3.13 -44.77 2.88
CA VAL A 315 3.88 -43.99 1.88
C VAL A 315 3.02 -43.70 0.66
N GLU A 316 2.32 -44.72 0.14
CA GLU A 316 1.36 -44.58 -0.97
C GLU A 316 0.25 -43.58 -0.62
N GLU A 317 -0.32 -43.68 0.59
CA GLU A 317 -1.33 -42.75 1.10
C GLU A 317 -0.83 -41.30 1.12
N ILE A 318 0.40 -41.07 1.61
CA ILE A 318 0.98 -39.73 1.67
C ILE A 318 1.18 -39.15 0.26
N VAL A 319 1.68 -39.96 -0.68
CA VAL A 319 1.90 -39.52 -2.08
C VAL A 319 0.58 -39.23 -2.78
N GLU A 320 -0.46 -40.04 -2.55
CA GLU A 320 -1.79 -39.82 -3.12
C GLU A 320 -2.43 -38.54 -2.58
N LYS A 321 -2.37 -38.32 -1.26
CA LYS A 321 -2.88 -37.10 -0.63
C LYS A 321 -2.12 -35.84 -1.04
N LEU A 322 -0.80 -35.92 -1.21
CA LEU A 322 -0.03 -34.79 -1.75
C LEU A 322 -0.48 -34.43 -3.16
N LYS A 323 -0.73 -35.44 -4.03
CA LYS A 323 -1.26 -35.21 -5.39
C LYS A 323 -2.66 -34.61 -5.40
N GLU A 324 -3.56 -35.05 -4.51
CA GLU A 324 -4.90 -34.44 -4.36
C GLU A 324 -4.83 -32.94 -4.04
N HIS A 325 -3.80 -32.52 -3.29
CA HIS A 325 -3.57 -31.12 -2.95
C HIS A 325 -2.66 -30.37 -3.96
N ASN A 326 -2.38 -30.94 -5.14
CA ASN A 326 -1.47 -30.40 -6.16
C ASN A 326 -0.03 -30.13 -5.63
N LEU A 327 0.44 -30.97 -4.71
CA LEU A 327 1.79 -30.91 -4.14
C LEU A 327 2.61 -32.13 -4.58
N GLU A 328 3.88 -31.91 -4.90
CA GLU A 328 4.81 -32.98 -5.29
C GLU A 328 6.02 -33.03 -4.35
N LEU A 329 6.43 -34.25 -3.99
CA LEU A 329 7.68 -34.49 -3.27
C LEU A 329 8.87 -34.08 -4.14
N LYS A 330 9.98 -33.75 -3.49
CA LYS A 330 11.25 -33.49 -4.16
C LYS A 330 11.67 -34.75 -4.95
N LYS A 331 11.85 -34.59 -6.27
CA LYS A 331 12.44 -35.66 -7.10
C LYS A 331 13.89 -35.86 -6.67
N GLY A 332 14.21 -37.06 -6.20
CA GLY A 332 15.61 -37.50 -6.05
C GLY A 332 16.27 -37.59 -7.42
N GLU A 333 17.60 -37.51 -7.46
CA GLU A 333 18.38 -37.81 -8.67
C GLU A 333 18.30 -39.29 -9.04
#